data_AF-A0A5E4B2G2-F1
#
_entry.id   AF-A0A5E4B2G2-F1
#
_cell.length_a   1.000
_cell.length_b   1.000
_cell.length_c   1.000
_cell.angle_alpha   90.00
_cell.angle_beta   90.00
_cell.angle_gamma   90.00
#
_symmetry.space_group_name_H-M   'P 1'
#
loop_
_entity.id
_entity.type
_entity.pdbx_description
1 polymer ?
#
loop_
_entity_poly.entity_id
_entity_poly.type
_entity_poly.pdbx_seq_one_letter_code
_entity_poly.pdbx_strand_id
1 'polypeptide(L)'
;MNFVSFFQGMNLNKRELNEHVEFESQTYYAAFAAELEACAQPMWGLLSHCKIRETQEYTRNVVRYCLEALQDWFDAINFVDEPAPNQVTFHLPLHRYYAMFLSKAVKCQELDLDSVLPDQEMLMKLMIHPLQIQASLAEIHSNMWVRNGLQIKGQAMTYVQSHFCNSMIDPDIYLLQVCASRLDPDYFISSVFERFKVVDLLTMASQHQNTVLDAEHERSMLEGALTFLVILLSLRLHLGMSDDEILRAEMVAQLCMNDRTHSSLLDLISF
;
A
#
# COMPACT_ATOMS: atom_id res chain seq x y z
N MET A 1 -8.23 -18.41 -4.99
CA MET A 1 -7.78 -17.03 -5.26
C MET A 1 -8.28 -16.46 -6.58
N ASN A 2 -8.70 -17.28 -7.55
CA ASN A 2 -9.11 -16.84 -8.89
C ASN A 2 -10.17 -15.71 -8.96
N PHE A 3 -11.05 -15.60 -7.97
CA PHE A 3 -12.00 -14.48 -7.95
C PHE A 3 -11.33 -13.16 -7.59
N VAL A 4 -10.48 -13.16 -6.55
CA VAL A 4 -9.73 -11.98 -6.08
C VAL A 4 -8.76 -11.48 -7.16
N SER A 5 -8.17 -12.40 -7.94
CA SER A 5 -7.25 -12.03 -9.03
C SER A 5 -7.90 -11.20 -10.14
N PHE A 6 -9.23 -11.25 -10.33
CA PHE A 6 -9.90 -10.37 -11.30
C PHE A 6 -9.85 -8.88 -10.93
N PHE A 7 -9.60 -8.58 -9.65
CA PHE A 7 -9.48 -7.22 -9.12
C PHE A 7 -8.01 -6.78 -9.01
N GLN A 8 -7.06 -7.70 -9.17
CA GLN A 8 -5.64 -7.41 -9.04
C GLN A 8 -5.16 -6.53 -10.21
N GLY A 9 -4.72 -5.31 -9.89
CA GLY A 9 -4.22 -4.34 -10.85
C GLY A 9 -5.30 -3.71 -11.74
N MET A 10 -6.58 -3.81 -11.36
CA MET A 10 -7.67 -3.20 -12.13
C MET A 10 -7.63 -1.65 -12.06
N ASN A 11 -8.48 -0.99 -12.86
CA ASN A 11 -8.59 0.48 -12.91
C ASN A 11 -7.21 1.18 -13.02
N LEU A 12 -6.37 0.68 -13.92
CA LEU A 12 -5.02 1.21 -14.13
C LEU A 12 -5.08 2.65 -14.63
N ASN A 13 -4.49 3.57 -13.88
CA ASN A 13 -4.33 4.95 -14.27
C ASN A 13 -3.03 5.14 -15.05
N LYS A 14 -3.06 5.99 -16.07
CA LYS A 14 -1.87 6.44 -16.80
C LYS A 14 -1.81 7.96 -16.71
N ARG A 15 -0.65 8.51 -16.36
CA ARG A 15 -0.46 9.97 -16.23
C ARG A 15 -0.56 10.63 -17.60
N GLU A 16 -1.39 11.67 -17.70
CA GLU A 16 -1.50 12.47 -18.90
C GLU A 16 -0.40 13.55 -18.92
N LEU A 17 0.37 13.59 -20.00
CA LEU A 17 1.52 14.49 -20.16
C LEU A 17 1.27 15.64 -21.15
N ASN A 18 0.37 15.42 -22.11
CA ASN A 18 0.12 16.36 -23.20
C ASN A 18 -1.13 17.19 -22.93
N GLU A 19 -2.30 16.59 -23.14
CA GLU A 19 -3.60 17.24 -23.05
C GLU A 19 -4.32 16.86 -21.75
N HIS A 20 -5.19 17.75 -21.28
CA HIS A 20 -6.06 17.46 -20.13
C HIS A 20 -7.17 16.50 -20.57
N VAL A 21 -7.57 15.58 -19.68
CA VAL A 21 -8.68 14.66 -19.98
C VAL A 21 -9.97 15.43 -20.26
N GLU A 22 -10.65 15.11 -21.36
CA GLU A 22 -11.93 15.76 -21.71
C GLU A 22 -13.10 15.27 -20.84
N PHE A 23 -12.99 14.05 -20.31
CA PHE A 23 -14.03 13.42 -19.49
C PHE A 23 -13.44 12.80 -18.23
N GLU A 24 -13.96 13.22 -17.08
CA GLU A 24 -13.62 12.62 -15.78
C GLU A 24 -14.58 11.48 -15.45
N SER A 25 -14.10 10.24 -15.57
CA SER A 25 -14.90 9.08 -15.21
C SER A 25 -15.08 8.96 -13.69
N GLN A 26 -16.31 8.69 -13.24
CA GLN A 26 -16.61 8.33 -11.85
C GLN A 26 -16.52 6.81 -11.60
N THR A 27 -16.08 6.02 -12.59
CA THR A 27 -16.00 4.56 -12.47
C THR A 27 -15.05 4.09 -11.37
N TYR A 28 -14.13 4.94 -10.91
CA TYR A 28 -13.22 4.59 -9.81
C TYR A 28 -13.98 4.33 -8.50
N TYR A 29 -15.09 5.03 -8.24
CA TYR A 29 -15.92 4.76 -7.05
C TYR A 29 -16.46 3.34 -7.07
N ALA A 30 -16.93 2.88 -8.24
CA ALA A 30 -17.40 1.51 -8.41
C ALA A 30 -16.25 0.50 -8.26
N ALA A 31 -15.04 0.84 -8.71
CA ALA A 31 -13.86 0.00 -8.55
C ALA A 31 -13.47 -0.17 -7.07
N PHE A 32 -13.40 0.93 -6.30
CA PHE A 32 -13.14 0.88 -4.86
C PHE A 32 -14.24 0.14 -4.10
N ALA A 33 -15.51 0.41 -4.40
CA ALA A 33 -16.63 -0.31 -3.79
C ALA A 33 -16.58 -1.80 -4.09
N ALA A 34 -16.30 -2.17 -5.34
CA ALA A 34 -16.21 -3.56 -5.75
C ALA A 34 -15.04 -4.29 -5.09
N GLU A 35 -13.85 -3.69 -4.98
CA GLU A 35 -12.75 -4.30 -4.21
C GLU A 35 -13.13 -4.46 -2.73
N LEU A 36 -13.73 -3.43 -2.14
CA LEU A 36 -14.09 -3.48 -0.72
C LEU A 36 -15.11 -4.59 -0.44
N GLU A 37 -16.21 -4.64 -1.20
CA GLU A 37 -17.29 -5.61 -1.00
C GLU A 37 -16.90 -7.02 -1.42
N ALA A 38 -16.20 -7.17 -2.55
CA ALA A 38 -15.92 -8.47 -3.15
C ALA A 38 -14.60 -9.08 -2.67
N CYS A 39 -13.64 -8.27 -2.21
CA CYS A 39 -12.33 -8.73 -1.73
C CYS A 39 -12.16 -8.44 -0.23
N ALA A 40 -12.19 -7.19 0.20
CA ALA A 40 -11.82 -6.86 1.59
C ALA A 40 -12.79 -7.45 2.63
N GLN A 41 -14.11 -7.34 2.44
CA GLN A 41 -15.10 -7.88 3.39
C GLN A 41 -14.97 -9.41 3.56
N PRO A 42 -14.86 -10.22 2.48
CA PRO A 42 -14.53 -11.64 2.60
C PRO A 42 -13.19 -11.92 3.27
N MET A 43 -12.14 -11.12 3.00
CA MET A 43 -10.84 -11.24 3.65
C MET A 43 -10.98 -11.17 5.17
N TRP A 44 -11.66 -10.14 5.68
CA TRP A 44 -11.90 -9.95 7.11
C TRP A 44 -12.75 -11.08 7.71
N GLY A 45 -13.76 -11.54 6.98
CA GLY A 45 -14.55 -12.71 7.35
C GLY A 45 -13.68 -13.96 7.57
N LEU A 46 -12.75 -14.24 6.65
CA LEU A 46 -11.81 -15.37 6.77
C LEU A 46 -10.80 -15.17 7.92
N LEU A 47 -10.23 -13.97 8.06
CA LEU A 47 -9.27 -13.64 9.13
C LEU A 47 -9.89 -13.79 10.52
N SER A 48 -11.21 -13.61 10.65
CA SER A 48 -11.92 -13.79 11.92
C SER A 48 -11.80 -15.21 12.50
N HIS A 49 -11.52 -16.21 11.66
CA HIS A 49 -11.30 -17.61 12.04
C HIS A 49 -9.81 -17.98 12.20
N CYS A 50 -8.89 -17.08 11.86
CA CYS A 50 -7.44 -17.29 11.91
C CYS A 50 -6.81 -16.69 13.18
N LYS A 51 -7.41 -16.94 14.34
CA LYS A 51 -7.05 -16.30 15.62
C LYS A 51 -6.27 -17.18 16.60
N ILE A 52 -6.11 -18.47 16.32
CA ILE A 52 -5.51 -19.45 17.24
C ILE A 52 -4.56 -20.39 16.49
N ARG A 53 -3.68 -21.04 17.25
CA ARG A 53 -2.65 -21.95 16.73
C ARG A 53 -3.20 -23.19 16.02
N GLU A 54 -4.42 -23.60 16.32
CA GLU A 54 -5.06 -24.75 15.69
C GLU A 54 -5.51 -24.44 14.25
N THR A 55 -5.65 -23.15 13.89
CA THR A 55 -6.11 -22.72 12.57
C THR A 55 -4.98 -22.27 11.64
N GLN A 56 -3.72 -22.58 11.98
CA GLN A 56 -2.55 -22.21 11.17
C GLN A 56 -2.61 -22.75 9.74
N GLU A 57 -3.20 -23.94 9.54
CA GLU A 57 -3.32 -24.55 8.22
C GLU A 57 -4.13 -23.68 7.25
N TYR A 58 -5.19 -23.02 7.72
CA TYR A 58 -5.99 -22.12 6.90
C TYR A 58 -5.16 -20.94 6.42
N THR A 59 -4.42 -20.31 7.33
CA THR A 59 -3.52 -19.19 7.02
C THR A 59 -2.43 -19.59 6.03
N ARG A 60 -1.76 -20.74 6.26
CA ARG A 60 -0.74 -21.26 5.34
C ARG A 60 -1.31 -21.53 3.95
N ASN A 61 -2.51 -22.09 3.87
CA ASN A 61 -3.18 -22.32 2.59
C ASN A 61 -3.51 -21.01 1.87
N VAL A 62 -4.05 -20.02 2.57
CA VAL A 62 -4.35 -18.71 1.98
C VAL A 62 -3.07 -18.03 1.49
N VAL A 63 -2.03 -17.97 2.32
CA VAL A 63 -0.73 -17.38 1.98
C VAL A 63 -0.15 -18.05 0.73
N ARG A 64 -0.13 -19.39 0.67
CA ARG A 64 0.35 -20.13 -0.49
C ARG A 64 -0.43 -19.77 -1.76
N TYR A 65 -1.77 -19.81 -1.72
CA TYR A 65 -2.58 -19.48 -2.88
C TYR A 65 -2.48 -18.00 -3.30
N CYS A 66 -2.22 -17.08 -2.36
CA CYS A 66 -1.94 -15.68 -2.68
C CYS A 66 -0.64 -15.57 -3.46
N LEU A 67 0.43 -16.22 -2.99
CA LEU A 67 1.73 -16.20 -3.66
C LEU A 67 1.66 -16.82 -5.06
N GLU A 68 0.97 -17.95 -5.23
CA GLU A 68 0.71 -18.57 -6.54
C GLU A 68 -0.04 -17.59 -7.47
N ALA A 69 -1.14 -17.00 -7.01
CA ALA A 69 -1.92 -16.05 -7.83
C ALA A 69 -1.17 -14.74 -8.13
N LEU A 70 -0.28 -14.30 -7.24
CA LEU A 70 0.58 -13.15 -7.47
C LEU A 70 1.65 -13.46 -8.52
N GLN A 71 2.25 -14.65 -8.46
CA GLN A 71 3.18 -15.11 -9.49
C GLN A 71 2.49 -15.18 -10.86
N ASP A 72 1.31 -15.79 -10.94
CA ASP A 72 0.50 -15.83 -12.17
C ASP A 72 0.20 -14.41 -12.70
N TRP A 73 -0.08 -13.46 -11.80
CA TRP A 73 -0.32 -12.06 -12.17
C TRP A 73 0.94 -11.36 -12.67
N PHE A 74 2.08 -11.54 -12.00
CA PHE A 74 3.37 -11.02 -12.45
C PHE A 74 3.73 -11.55 -13.85
N ASP A 75 3.53 -12.84 -14.10
CA ASP A 75 3.75 -13.45 -15.41
C ASP A 75 2.79 -12.87 -16.47
N ALA A 76 1.49 -12.71 -16.13
CA ALA A 76 0.49 -12.17 -17.03
C ALA A 76 0.78 -10.73 -17.47
N ILE A 77 1.35 -9.90 -16.59
CA ILE A 77 1.74 -8.53 -16.92
C ILE A 77 3.18 -8.43 -17.46
N ASN A 78 3.88 -9.56 -17.60
CA ASN A 78 5.30 -9.63 -17.96
C ASN A 78 6.18 -8.76 -17.04
N PHE A 79 5.92 -8.83 -15.73
CA PHE A 79 6.68 -8.09 -14.73
C PHE A 79 8.09 -8.64 -14.61
N VAL A 80 9.09 -7.76 -14.71
CA VAL A 80 10.49 -8.09 -14.47
C VAL A 80 10.92 -7.45 -13.16
N ASP A 81 11.24 -6.15 -13.18
CA ASP A 81 11.73 -5.44 -11.99
C ASP A 81 10.97 -4.12 -11.72
N GLU A 82 10.45 -3.47 -12.76
CA GLU A 82 9.83 -2.15 -12.66
C GLU A 82 8.44 -2.10 -13.29
N PRO A 83 7.48 -1.36 -12.68
CA PRO A 83 6.20 -1.09 -13.32
C PRO A 83 6.41 -0.21 -14.54
N ALA A 84 5.45 -0.25 -15.47
CA ALA A 84 5.45 0.67 -16.58
C ALA A 84 5.45 2.13 -16.06
N PRO A 85 6.25 3.02 -16.66
CA PRO A 85 6.40 4.38 -16.17
C PRO A 85 5.08 5.14 -16.28
N ASN A 86 4.85 6.04 -15.33
CA ASN A 86 3.67 6.90 -15.30
C ASN A 86 2.34 6.13 -15.21
N GLN A 87 2.35 4.93 -14.63
CA GLN A 87 1.15 4.14 -14.38
C GLN A 87 1.00 3.81 -12.89
N VAL A 88 -0.24 3.80 -12.41
CA VAL A 88 -0.56 3.39 -11.04
C VAL A 88 -1.96 2.79 -10.97
N THR A 89 -2.09 1.72 -10.21
CA THR A 89 -3.37 1.15 -9.77
C THR A 89 -3.40 1.20 -8.25
N PHE A 90 -4.55 1.52 -7.67
CA PHE A 90 -4.77 1.46 -6.24
C PHE A 90 -5.35 0.11 -5.78
N HIS A 91 -5.51 -0.84 -6.71
CA HIS A 91 -6.22 -2.10 -6.48
C HIS A 91 -5.24 -3.26 -6.43
N LEU A 92 -4.76 -3.59 -5.22
CA LEU A 92 -3.80 -4.67 -4.97
C LEU A 92 -4.34 -5.74 -4.00
N PRO A 93 -5.58 -6.25 -4.17
CA PRO A 93 -6.21 -7.11 -3.19
C PRO A 93 -5.42 -8.39 -2.89
N LEU A 94 -4.68 -8.98 -3.85
CA LEU A 94 -3.85 -10.15 -3.55
C LEU A 94 -2.66 -9.81 -2.63
N HIS A 95 -2.05 -8.63 -2.81
CA HIS A 95 -0.98 -8.16 -1.91
C HIS A 95 -1.52 -7.95 -0.50
N ARG A 96 -2.72 -7.35 -0.40
CA ARG A 96 -3.39 -7.05 0.87
C ARG A 96 -3.84 -8.32 1.59
N TYR A 97 -4.37 -9.30 0.86
CA TYR A 97 -4.65 -10.63 1.42
C TYR A 97 -3.38 -11.27 1.97
N TYR A 98 -2.31 -11.32 1.18
CA TYR A 98 -1.05 -11.89 1.65
C TYR A 98 -0.56 -11.19 2.93
N ALA A 99 -0.53 -9.85 2.92
CA ALA A 99 -0.11 -9.03 4.06
C ALA A 99 -0.95 -9.30 5.32
N MET A 100 -2.28 -9.30 5.20
CA MET A 100 -3.14 -9.46 6.37
C MET A 100 -3.13 -10.87 6.95
N PHE A 101 -3.04 -11.89 6.11
CA PHE A 101 -2.89 -13.27 6.59
C PHE A 101 -1.52 -13.51 7.22
N LEU A 102 -0.45 -12.90 6.68
CA LEU A 102 0.87 -12.93 7.29
C LEU A 102 0.86 -12.30 8.69
N SER A 103 0.21 -11.13 8.83
CA SER A 103 0.01 -10.44 10.10
C SER A 103 -0.70 -11.33 11.12
N LYS A 104 -1.80 -12.01 10.74
CA LYS A 104 -2.50 -12.94 11.63
C LYS A 104 -1.69 -14.18 11.98
N ALA A 105 -0.92 -14.72 11.03
CA ALA A 105 -0.05 -15.86 11.27
C ALA A 105 0.92 -15.57 12.43
N VAL A 106 1.58 -14.42 12.39
CA VAL A 106 2.56 -14.04 13.42
C VAL A 106 1.86 -13.59 14.70
N LYS A 107 0.93 -12.63 14.62
CA LYS A 107 0.32 -11.98 15.80
C LYS A 107 -0.58 -12.91 16.61
N CYS A 108 -1.38 -13.75 15.95
CA CYS A 108 -2.43 -14.52 16.62
C CYS A 108 -2.16 -16.02 16.68
N GLN A 109 -1.39 -16.55 15.73
CA GLN A 109 -1.20 -17.98 15.60
C GLN A 109 0.22 -18.43 15.96
N GLU A 110 1.10 -17.51 16.33
CA GLU A 110 2.48 -17.80 16.76
C GLU A 110 3.30 -18.54 15.69
N LEU A 111 3.04 -18.31 14.41
CA LEU A 111 3.95 -18.79 13.37
C LEU A 111 5.23 -17.98 13.40
N ASP A 112 6.34 -18.69 13.24
CA ASP A 112 7.60 -18.07 12.88
C ASP A 112 7.47 -17.41 11.49
N LEU A 113 7.83 -16.13 11.41
CA LEU A 113 7.71 -15.32 10.19
C LEU A 113 8.49 -15.95 9.05
N ASP A 114 9.71 -16.43 9.32
CA ASP A 114 10.57 -17.07 8.30
C ASP A 114 9.96 -18.35 7.72
N SER A 115 9.02 -18.99 8.44
CA SER A 115 8.32 -20.19 7.97
C SER A 115 7.18 -19.94 6.97
N VAL A 116 6.84 -18.67 6.70
CA VAL A 116 5.70 -18.27 5.84
C VAL A 116 6.05 -17.18 4.83
N LEU A 117 7.25 -16.62 4.89
CA LEU A 117 7.74 -15.71 3.87
C LEU A 117 8.11 -16.47 2.58
N PRO A 118 7.91 -15.88 1.40
CA PRO A 118 8.48 -16.39 0.17
C PRO A 118 9.99 -16.09 0.12
N ASP A 119 10.64 -16.51 -0.97
CA ASP A 119 12.03 -16.15 -1.22
C ASP A 119 12.23 -14.63 -1.44
N GLN A 120 13.50 -14.24 -1.45
CA GLN A 120 13.90 -12.84 -1.58
C GLN A 120 13.46 -12.23 -2.92
N GLU A 121 13.46 -13.00 -4.01
CA GLU A 121 13.06 -12.53 -5.33
C GLU A 121 11.57 -12.15 -5.35
N MET A 122 10.72 -13.01 -4.78
CA MET A 122 9.30 -12.71 -4.65
C MET A 122 9.05 -11.53 -3.71
N LEU A 123 9.79 -11.39 -2.60
CA LEU A 123 9.71 -10.21 -1.74
C LEU A 123 10.05 -8.92 -2.48
N MET A 124 11.10 -8.94 -3.33
CA MET A 124 11.43 -7.82 -4.19
C MET A 124 10.25 -7.46 -5.09
N LYS A 125 9.61 -8.43 -5.76
CA LYS A 125 8.42 -8.20 -6.62
C LYS A 125 7.21 -7.66 -5.85
N LEU A 126 6.93 -8.20 -4.67
CA LEU A 126 5.81 -7.81 -3.80
C LEU A 126 5.91 -6.35 -3.32
N MET A 127 7.12 -5.85 -3.10
CA MET A 127 7.36 -4.49 -2.62
C MET A 127 6.98 -3.42 -3.66
N ILE A 128 7.13 -3.73 -4.95
CA ILE A 128 7.19 -2.71 -6.01
C ILE A 128 5.87 -1.96 -6.19
N HIS A 129 4.74 -2.66 -6.20
CA HIS A 129 3.44 -2.06 -6.48
C HIS A 129 2.91 -1.21 -5.31
N PRO A 130 2.97 -1.68 -4.04
CA PRO A 130 2.70 -0.83 -2.88
C PRO A 130 3.61 0.41 -2.83
N LEU A 131 4.90 0.26 -3.11
CA LEU A 131 5.84 1.39 -3.15
C LEU A 131 5.50 2.38 -4.27
N GLN A 132 5.10 1.88 -5.44
CA GLN A 132 4.66 2.71 -6.56
C GLN A 132 3.42 3.55 -6.17
N ILE A 133 2.48 2.99 -5.42
CA ILE A 133 1.33 3.76 -4.91
C ILE A 133 1.81 4.92 -4.03
N GLN A 134 2.76 4.69 -3.12
CA GLN A 134 3.29 5.74 -2.23
C GLN A 134 3.98 6.87 -3.01
N ALA A 135 4.80 6.52 -4.00
CA ALA A 135 5.43 7.50 -4.89
C ALA A 135 4.37 8.28 -5.68
N SER A 136 3.39 7.59 -6.26
CA SER A 136 2.31 8.23 -7.03
C SER A 136 1.40 9.11 -6.17
N LEU A 137 1.19 8.78 -4.90
CA LEU A 137 0.52 9.71 -3.97
C LEU A 137 1.31 11.01 -3.84
N ALA A 138 2.63 10.96 -3.67
CA ALA A 138 3.45 12.17 -3.61
C ALA A 138 3.41 12.97 -4.93
N GLU A 139 3.40 12.29 -6.07
CA GLU A 139 3.23 12.94 -7.38
C GLU A 139 1.87 13.65 -7.49
N ILE A 140 0.77 12.99 -7.07
CA ILE A 140 -0.58 13.56 -7.10
C ILE A 140 -0.68 14.79 -6.18
N HIS A 141 -0.12 14.71 -4.98
CA HIS A 141 -0.05 15.86 -4.05
C HIS A 141 0.80 17.00 -4.61
N SER A 142 1.85 16.68 -5.38
CA SER A 142 2.70 17.64 -6.08
C SER A 142 2.07 18.19 -7.38
N ASN A 143 0.79 17.89 -7.66
CA ASN A 143 0.06 18.28 -8.87
C ASN A 143 0.66 17.75 -10.19
N MET A 144 1.54 16.76 -10.13
CA MET A 144 2.15 16.17 -11.33
C MET A 144 1.10 15.48 -12.22
N TRP A 145 -0.01 15.03 -11.64
CA TRP A 145 -1.14 14.38 -12.32
C TRP A 145 -2.29 15.33 -12.65
N VAL A 146 -2.07 16.66 -12.65
CA VAL A 146 -3.15 17.67 -12.85
C VAL A 146 -3.93 17.50 -14.17
N ARG A 147 -3.31 16.94 -15.21
CA ARG A 147 -3.95 16.67 -16.51
C ARG A 147 -4.95 15.51 -16.46
N ASN A 148 -4.88 14.65 -15.45
CA ASN A 148 -5.80 13.51 -15.26
C ASN A 148 -7.16 13.89 -14.66
N GLY A 149 -7.39 15.18 -14.37
CA GLY A 149 -8.64 15.66 -13.76
C GLY A 149 -8.68 15.49 -12.25
N LEU A 150 -9.79 15.89 -11.62
CA LEU A 150 -9.98 15.73 -10.17
C LEU A 150 -10.17 14.27 -9.76
N GLN A 151 -10.60 13.40 -10.68
CA GLN A 151 -10.79 11.97 -10.39
C GLN A 151 -9.55 11.27 -9.82
N ILE A 152 -8.32 11.59 -10.27
CA ILE A 152 -7.09 10.99 -9.70
C ILE A 152 -6.86 11.41 -8.24
N LYS A 153 -7.20 12.66 -7.90
CA LYS A 153 -7.17 13.15 -6.52
C LYS A 153 -8.24 12.46 -5.68
N GLY A 154 -9.42 12.23 -6.25
CA GLY A 154 -10.48 11.45 -5.63
C GLY A 154 -10.03 10.03 -5.27
N GLN A 155 -9.38 9.33 -6.19
CA GLN A 155 -8.82 7.99 -5.95
C GLN A 155 -7.77 7.99 -4.84
N ALA A 156 -6.80 8.93 -4.88
CA ALA A 156 -5.78 9.08 -3.85
C ALA A 156 -6.41 9.33 -2.47
N MET A 157 -7.42 10.19 -2.39
CA MET A 157 -8.16 10.46 -1.16
C MET A 157 -8.88 9.22 -0.65
N THR A 158 -9.59 8.47 -1.52
CA THR A 158 -10.28 7.23 -1.13
C THR A 158 -9.30 6.19 -0.59
N TYR A 159 -8.13 6.03 -1.21
CA TYR A 159 -7.11 5.07 -0.76
C TYR A 159 -6.59 5.35 0.67
N VAL A 160 -6.42 6.62 1.05
CA VAL A 160 -5.93 7.02 2.38
C VAL A 160 -7.02 7.36 3.40
N GLN A 161 -8.29 7.38 2.97
CA GLN A 161 -9.41 7.78 3.83
C GLN A 161 -9.58 6.80 4.99
N SER A 162 -9.86 7.32 6.19
CA SER A 162 -9.95 6.52 7.42
C SER A 162 -10.91 5.34 7.37
N HIS A 163 -11.96 5.42 6.53
CA HIS A 163 -12.98 4.37 6.42
C HIS A 163 -12.49 3.19 5.58
N PHE A 164 -11.48 3.42 4.74
CA PHE A 164 -10.92 2.41 3.84
C PHE A 164 -9.49 2.03 4.19
N CYS A 165 -8.78 2.84 5.00
CA CYS A 165 -7.33 2.67 5.22
C CYS A 165 -6.96 1.28 5.74
N ASN A 166 -7.76 0.73 6.67
CA ASN A 166 -7.57 -0.62 7.22
C ASN A 166 -7.60 -1.71 6.13
N SER A 167 -8.30 -1.47 5.01
CA SER A 167 -8.40 -2.41 3.88
C SER A 167 -7.59 -1.97 2.65
N MET A 168 -6.86 -0.86 2.72
CA MET A 168 -6.16 -0.23 1.59
C MET A 168 -4.69 0.05 1.96
N ILE A 169 -4.40 1.26 2.45
CA ILE A 169 -3.03 1.69 2.75
C ILE A 169 -2.39 0.93 3.92
N ASP A 170 -3.13 0.55 4.96
CA ASP A 170 -2.52 -0.06 6.16
C ASP A 170 -1.91 -1.45 5.86
N PRO A 171 -2.58 -2.36 5.12
CA PRO A 171 -1.96 -3.59 4.65
C PRO A 171 -0.77 -3.35 3.71
N ASP A 172 -0.84 -2.33 2.86
CA ASP A 172 0.23 -1.98 1.91
C ASP A 172 1.49 -1.50 2.66
N ILE A 173 1.33 -0.64 3.69
CA ILE A 173 2.42 -0.22 4.57
C ILE A 173 2.98 -1.41 5.35
N TYR A 174 2.14 -2.29 5.89
CA TYR A 174 2.60 -3.48 6.59
C TYR A 174 3.43 -4.39 5.67
N LEU A 175 3.00 -4.61 4.43
CA LEU A 175 3.77 -5.39 3.46
C LEU A 175 5.13 -4.76 3.16
N LEU A 176 5.18 -3.43 3.01
CA LEU A 176 6.43 -2.69 2.83
C LEU A 176 7.35 -2.82 4.04
N GLN A 177 6.81 -2.84 5.27
CA GLN A 177 7.58 -3.07 6.50
C GLN A 177 8.17 -4.49 6.54
N VAL A 178 7.39 -5.49 6.13
CA VAL A 178 7.88 -6.88 6.01
C VAL A 178 9.03 -6.95 5.01
N CYS A 179 8.87 -6.33 3.84
CA CYS A 179 9.94 -6.26 2.83
C CYS A 179 11.19 -5.55 3.39
N ALA A 180 11.03 -4.39 4.01
CA ALA A 180 12.13 -3.63 4.63
C ALA A 180 12.88 -4.43 5.70
N SER A 181 12.19 -5.33 6.42
CA SER A 181 12.81 -6.14 7.47
C SER A 181 13.64 -7.32 6.96
N ARG A 182 13.50 -7.68 5.68
CA ARG A 182 14.09 -8.91 5.10
C ARG A 182 14.94 -8.67 3.85
N LEU A 183 14.69 -7.59 3.12
CA LEU A 183 15.52 -7.19 1.99
C LEU A 183 16.78 -6.48 2.46
N ASP A 184 17.78 -6.43 1.59
CA ASP A 184 18.98 -5.64 1.82
C ASP A 184 18.60 -4.15 2.05
N PRO A 185 19.09 -3.51 3.13
CA PRO A 185 18.73 -2.13 3.45
C PRO A 185 19.10 -1.12 2.36
N ASP A 186 20.25 -1.31 1.69
CA ASP A 186 20.68 -0.41 0.63
C ASP A 186 19.79 -0.57 -0.60
N TYR A 187 19.42 -1.81 -0.94
CA TYR A 187 18.43 -2.08 -1.99
C TYR A 187 17.07 -1.42 -1.68
N PHE A 188 16.55 -1.58 -0.46
CA PHE A 188 15.24 -1.05 -0.08
C PHE A 188 15.25 0.48 -0.17
N ILE A 189 16.24 1.14 0.44
CA ILE A 189 16.33 2.61 0.46
C ILE A 189 16.58 3.16 -0.95
N SER A 190 17.42 2.51 -1.75
CA SER A 190 17.64 2.91 -3.16
C SER A 190 16.35 2.83 -3.96
N SER A 191 15.61 1.71 -3.83
CA SER A 191 14.31 1.52 -4.49
C SER A 191 13.31 2.62 -4.11
N VAL A 192 13.27 3.02 -2.84
CA VAL A 192 12.41 4.13 -2.38
C VAL A 192 12.78 5.43 -3.09
N PHE A 193 14.05 5.86 -3.03
CA PHE A 193 14.44 7.14 -3.61
C PHE A 193 14.40 7.16 -5.15
N GLU A 194 14.64 6.03 -5.81
CA GLU A 194 14.46 5.86 -7.24
C GLU A 194 12.99 6.04 -7.63
N ARG A 195 12.05 5.39 -6.92
CA ARG A 195 10.61 5.48 -7.21
C ARG A 195 10.05 6.88 -6.98
N PHE A 196 10.55 7.59 -5.96
CA PHE A 196 10.22 8.99 -5.72
C PHE A 196 10.98 9.96 -6.64
N LYS A 197 11.93 9.46 -7.46
CA LYS A 197 12.72 10.22 -8.44
C LYS A 197 13.60 11.30 -7.79
N VAL A 198 14.15 11.03 -6.60
CA VAL A 198 14.92 11.99 -5.79
C VAL A 198 16.36 11.59 -5.53
N VAL A 199 16.86 10.51 -6.16
CA VAL A 199 18.24 10.03 -5.98
C VAL A 199 19.27 11.14 -6.20
N ASP A 200 19.12 11.92 -7.27
CA ASP A 200 20.07 13.00 -7.61
C ASP A 200 20.18 14.09 -6.53
N LEU A 201 19.12 14.29 -5.74
CA LEU A 201 19.04 15.27 -4.63
C LEU A 201 19.78 14.80 -3.37
N LEU A 202 20.09 13.50 -3.27
CA LEU A 202 20.72 12.89 -2.11
C LEU A 202 22.22 12.64 -2.31
N THR A 203 22.76 13.05 -3.47
CA THR A 203 24.19 12.95 -3.77
C THR A 203 24.98 14.07 -3.10
N MET A 204 26.30 13.93 -2.99
CA MET A 204 27.20 15.01 -2.53
C MET A 204 27.75 15.85 -3.71
N ALA A 205 27.11 15.80 -4.88
CA ALA A 205 27.55 16.53 -6.06
C ALA A 205 27.42 18.04 -5.86
N SER A 206 28.36 18.83 -6.42
CA SER A 206 28.33 20.29 -6.33
C SER A 206 27.22 20.95 -7.17
N GLN A 207 26.70 20.21 -8.14
CA GLN A 207 25.57 20.58 -8.98
C GLN A 207 24.64 19.36 -9.07
N HIS A 208 23.39 19.54 -8.68
CA HIS A 208 22.34 18.54 -8.83
C HIS A 208 21.60 18.83 -10.12
N GLN A 209 21.40 17.81 -10.95
CA GLN A 209 20.58 17.92 -12.14
C GLN A 209 19.69 16.68 -12.22
N ASN A 210 18.45 16.81 -11.74
CA ASN A 210 17.44 15.79 -11.92
C ASN A 210 16.97 15.80 -13.39
N THR A 211 17.04 14.66 -14.06
CA THR A 211 16.60 14.53 -15.46
C THR A 211 15.16 14.03 -15.59
N VAL A 212 14.54 13.64 -14.46
CA VAL A 212 13.23 12.99 -14.40
C VAL A 212 12.15 13.91 -13.83
N LEU A 213 12.52 14.77 -12.88
CA LEU A 213 11.63 15.77 -12.27
C LEU A 213 11.96 17.18 -12.75
N ASP A 214 10.92 17.97 -12.99
CA ASP A 214 11.06 19.42 -13.10
C ASP A 214 11.45 20.01 -11.73
N ALA A 215 12.29 21.05 -11.75
CA ALA A 215 12.83 21.68 -10.53
C ALA A 215 11.75 22.14 -9.53
N GLU A 216 10.53 22.44 -10.00
CA GLU A 216 9.41 22.82 -9.15
C GLU A 216 8.85 21.67 -8.31
N HIS A 217 9.05 20.41 -8.73
CA HIS A 217 8.53 19.21 -8.06
C HIS A 217 9.57 18.49 -7.19
N GLU A 218 10.86 18.79 -7.37
CA GLU A 218 11.96 18.14 -6.63
C GLU A 218 11.76 18.18 -5.11
N ARG A 219 11.46 19.37 -4.56
CA ARG A 219 11.29 19.54 -3.10
C ARG A 219 10.09 18.77 -2.57
N SER A 220 8.95 18.82 -3.25
CA SER A 220 7.72 18.16 -2.79
C SER A 220 7.82 16.65 -2.91
N MET A 221 8.51 16.14 -3.93
CA MET A 221 8.79 14.71 -4.05
C MET A 221 9.76 14.22 -2.98
N LEU A 222 10.78 15.00 -2.62
CA LEU A 222 11.69 14.67 -1.52
C LEU A 222 10.96 14.65 -0.17
N GLU A 223 10.11 15.65 0.08
CA GLU A 223 9.23 15.66 1.26
C GLU A 223 8.32 14.44 1.28
N GLY A 224 7.75 14.04 0.14
CA GLY A 224 6.96 12.83 -0.01
C GLY A 224 7.74 11.56 0.37
N ALA A 225 8.97 11.42 -0.10
CA ALA A 225 9.82 10.26 0.20
C ALA A 225 10.14 10.17 1.70
N LEU A 226 10.52 11.30 2.31
CA LEU A 226 10.82 11.37 3.74
C LEU A 226 9.57 11.13 4.60
N THR A 227 8.42 11.66 4.18
CA THR A 227 7.13 11.42 4.83
C THR A 227 6.75 9.95 4.78
N PHE A 228 6.96 9.29 3.63
CA PHE A 228 6.75 7.85 3.52
C PHE A 228 7.64 7.06 4.49
N LEU A 229 8.94 7.38 4.59
CA LEU A 229 9.83 6.72 5.55
C LEU A 229 9.38 6.94 7.00
N VAL A 230 8.91 8.14 7.34
CA VAL A 230 8.33 8.42 8.67
C VAL A 230 7.10 7.55 8.92
N ILE A 231 6.18 7.44 7.96
CA ILE A 231 5.00 6.57 8.06
C ILE A 231 5.43 5.12 8.25
N LEU A 232 6.35 4.63 7.42
CA LEU A 232 6.87 3.26 7.47
C LEU A 232 7.49 2.91 8.83
N LEU A 233 8.18 3.86 9.48
CA LEU A 233 8.82 3.65 10.78
C LEU A 233 7.87 3.88 11.97
N SER A 234 6.84 4.69 11.81
CA SER A 234 5.96 5.12 12.92
C SER A 234 4.69 4.27 13.03
N LEU A 235 4.16 3.76 11.91
CA LEU A 235 2.92 3.00 11.91
C LEU A 235 3.16 1.58 12.44
N ARG A 236 2.53 1.21 13.55
CA ARG A 236 2.76 -0.09 14.21
C ARG A 236 1.50 -0.96 14.34
N LEU A 237 0.43 -0.62 13.62
CA LEU A 237 -0.88 -1.28 13.68
C LEU A 237 -0.79 -2.81 13.53
N HIS A 238 0.07 -3.29 12.63
CA HIS A 238 0.27 -4.72 12.38
C HIS A 238 1.63 -5.24 12.89
N LEU A 239 2.36 -4.45 13.71
CA LEU A 239 3.69 -4.77 14.24
C LEU A 239 3.67 -4.97 15.76
N GLY A 240 2.93 -6.00 16.21
CA GLY A 240 2.99 -6.49 17.58
C GLY A 240 2.28 -5.63 18.63
N MET A 241 1.61 -4.54 18.24
CA MET A 241 0.72 -3.81 19.15
C MET A 241 -0.47 -4.70 19.53
N SER A 242 -0.81 -4.71 20.82
CA SER A 242 -2.06 -5.28 21.32
C SER A 242 -3.26 -4.46 20.85
N ASP A 243 -4.44 -5.07 20.85
CA ASP A 243 -5.66 -4.40 20.39
C ASP A 243 -5.99 -3.17 21.27
N ASP A 244 -5.66 -3.22 22.57
CA ASP A 244 -5.78 -2.09 23.50
C ASP A 244 -4.82 -0.93 23.16
N GLU A 245 -3.61 -1.25 22.68
CA GLU A 245 -2.64 -0.24 22.26
C GLU A 245 -3.05 0.43 20.95
N ILE A 246 -3.58 -0.36 20.01
CA ILE A 246 -4.11 0.14 18.73
C ILE A 246 -5.29 1.07 19.02
N LEU A 247 -6.28 0.60 19.79
CA LEU A 247 -7.44 1.38 20.19
C LEU A 247 -7.03 2.70 20.87
N ARG A 248 -6.08 2.64 21.80
CA ARG A 248 -5.56 3.85 22.46
C ARG A 248 -4.92 4.82 21.47
N ALA A 249 -4.11 4.32 20.54
CA ALA A 249 -3.44 5.15 19.54
C ALA A 249 -4.47 5.82 18.61
N GLU A 250 -5.49 5.10 18.17
CA GLU A 250 -6.59 5.66 17.37
C GLU A 250 -7.38 6.72 18.13
N MET A 251 -7.74 6.46 19.39
CA MET A 251 -8.41 7.44 20.23
C MET A 251 -7.59 8.72 20.39
N VAL A 252 -6.28 8.60 20.65
CA VAL A 252 -5.37 9.74 20.77
C VAL A 252 -5.30 10.50 19.44
N ALA A 253 -5.13 9.81 18.31
CA ALA A 253 -5.07 10.45 16.99
C ALA A 253 -6.34 11.24 16.66
N GLN A 254 -7.52 10.67 16.93
CA GLN A 254 -8.80 11.36 16.70
C GLN A 254 -8.98 12.59 17.60
N LEU A 255 -8.58 12.48 18.88
CA LEU A 255 -8.68 13.58 19.85
C LEU A 255 -7.64 14.69 19.65
N CYS A 256 -6.47 14.37 19.09
CA CYS A 256 -5.47 15.37 18.72
C CYS A 256 -5.94 16.29 17.57
N MET A 257 -6.81 15.78 16.70
CA MET A 257 -7.31 16.57 15.57
C MET A 257 -8.40 17.54 15.99
N ASN A 258 -9.36 17.11 16.82
CA ASN A 258 -10.45 17.93 17.36
C ASN A 258 -11.05 17.27 18.61
N ASP A 259 -11.72 18.05 19.45
CA ASP A 259 -12.56 17.51 20.51
C ASP A 259 -13.68 16.63 19.93
N ARG A 260 -13.87 15.43 20.49
CA ARG A 260 -14.89 14.47 20.07
C ARG A 260 -15.70 13.99 21.27
N THR A 261 -17.00 13.76 21.05
CA THR A 261 -17.83 13.04 22.02
C THR A 261 -17.49 11.54 22.00
N HIS A 262 -17.84 10.84 23.07
CA HIS A 262 -17.70 9.38 23.13
C HIS A 262 -18.37 8.66 21.95
N SER A 263 -19.59 9.08 21.57
CA SER A 263 -20.30 8.50 20.43
C SER A 263 -19.56 8.72 19.11
N SER A 264 -19.03 9.94 18.88
CA SER A 264 -18.28 10.24 17.66
C SER A 264 -16.97 9.45 17.57
N LEU A 265 -16.33 9.14 18.70
CA LEU A 265 -15.14 8.29 18.69
C LEU A 265 -15.47 6.84 18.32
N LEU A 266 -16.56 6.28 18.87
CA LEU A 266 -17.00 4.93 18.52
C LEU A 266 -17.32 4.77 17.03
N ASP A 267 -17.86 5.81 16.39
CA ASP A 267 -18.16 5.79 14.95
C ASP A 267 -16.91 5.91 14.06
N LEU A 268 -15.79 6.44 14.58
CA LEU A 268 -14.57 6.73 13.82
C LEU A 268 -13.46 5.68 14.00
N ILE A 269 -13.51 4.92 15.09
CA ILE A 269 -12.56 3.87 15.42
C ILE A 269 -12.96 2.60 14.66
N SER A 270 -12.02 2.03 13.92
CA SER A 270 -12.29 0.85 13.07
C SER A 270 -12.02 -0.41 13.88
N PHE A 271 -13.06 -1.22 14.16
CA PHE A 271 -12.93 -2.55 14.77
C PHE A 271 -12.88 -3.65 13.71
#